data_AF-A0A815G8M3-F1
#
_entry.id   AF-A0A815G8M3-F1
#
_cell.length_a   1.000
_cell.length_b   1.000
_cell.length_c   1.000
_cell.angle_alpha   90.00
_cell.angle_beta   90.00
_cell.angle_gamma   90.00
#
_symmetry.space_group_name_H-M   'P 1'
#
loop_
_entity.id
_entity.type
_entity.pdbx_description
1 polymer ?
#
loop_
_entity_poly.entity_id
_entity_poly.type
_entity_poly.pdbx_seq_one_letter_code
_entity_poly.pdbx_strand_id
1 'polypeptide(L)'
;MSMPTIVYDTFDDPRFNKEVDNKTGYRTHSICCMPILNRDNVVIGVAQIINKKTGTHEFTSKDINVFRNYLTFCGLGLSNAQLFELSIQEYKKNQVNFISYSFIICYVVVTTKKKEI
;
A
#
# COMPACT_ATOMS: atom_id res chain seq x y z
N MET A 1 -1.86 12.63 -14.56
CA MET A 1 -0.64 12.06 -13.94
C MET A 1 -0.64 12.47 -12.47
N SER A 2 -0.94 11.55 -11.56
CA SER A 2 -1.00 11.85 -10.12
C SER A 2 0.43 11.94 -9.56
N MET A 3 0.76 13.10 -8.97
CA MET A 3 2.12 13.41 -8.51
C MET A 3 2.44 12.70 -7.18
N PRO A 4 3.69 12.25 -6.98
CA PRO A 4 4.13 11.74 -5.67
C PRO A 4 4.11 12.86 -4.62
N THR A 5 3.70 12.53 -3.40
CA THR A 5 3.81 13.45 -2.27
C THR A 5 4.98 13.02 -1.40
N ILE A 6 5.94 13.92 -1.20
CA ILE A 6 7.12 13.68 -0.37
C ILE A 6 7.10 14.68 0.76
N VAL A 7 7.28 14.18 1.97
CA VAL A 7 7.35 14.95 3.21
C VAL A 7 8.70 14.64 3.84
N TYR A 8 9.55 15.65 3.94
CA TYR A 8 10.91 15.51 4.48
C TYR A 8 10.93 15.54 6.01
N ASP A 9 10.08 16.38 6.61
CA ASP A 9 9.78 16.36 8.05
C ASP A 9 8.28 16.25 8.27
N THR A 10 7.86 15.11 8.81
CA THR A 10 6.45 14.84 9.10
C THR A 10 5.92 15.60 10.30
N PHE A 11 6.76 16.00 11.26
CA PHE A 11 6.28 16.69 12.46
C PHE A 11 5.90 18.14 12.18
N ASP A 12 6.47 18.72 11.13
CA ASP A 12 6.15 20.04 10.60
C ASP A 12 5.01 20.02 9.56
N ASP A 13 4.62 18.84 9.06
CA ASP A 13 3.52 18.71 8.11
C ASP A 13 2.16 18.62 8.84
N PRO A 14 1.22 19.56 8.61
CA PRO A 14 -0.07 19.57 9.29
C PRO A 14 -0.98 18.38 8.92
N ARG A 15 -0.67 17.66 7.83
CA ARG A 15 -1.43 16.48 7.39
C ARG A 15 -0.97 15.20 8.09
N PHE A 16 0.15 15.24 8.82
CA PHE A 16 0.70 14.07 9.49
C PHE A 16 -0.04 13.74 10.79
N ASN A 17 -0.53 12.51 10.90
CA ASN A 17 -1.20 12.03 12.10
C ASN A 17 -0.20 11.44 13.12
N LYS A 18 0.21 12.27 14.07
CA LYS A 18 1.14 11.92 15.16
C LYS A 18 0.61 10.86 16.12
N GLU A 19 -0.70 10.58 16.14
CA GLU A 19 -1.26 9.57 17.04
C GLU A 19 -0.77 8.15 16.72
N VAL A 20 -0.52 7.86 15.43
CA VAL A 20 -0.05 6.54 15.01
C VAL A 20 1.35 6.27 15.56
N ASP A 21 2.23 7.26 15.48
CA ASP A 21 3.57 7.23 16.06
C ASP A 21 3.50 7.07 17.59
N ASN A 22 2.66 7.87 18.26
CA ASN A 22 2.48 7.77 19.72
C ASN A 22 1.99 6.39 20.17
N LYS A 23 1.09 5.76 19.40
CA LYS A 23 0.54 4.42 19.70
C LYS A 23 1.52 3.29 19.39
N THR A 24 2.42 3.47 18.43
CA THR A 24 3.37 2.45 17.99
C THR A 24 4.73 2.58 18.66
N GLY A 25 5.03 3.75 19.26
CA GLY A 25 6.36 4.09 19.76
C GLY A 25 7.39 4.33 18.65
N TYR A 26 6.94 4.39 17.39
CA TYR A 26 7.79 4.64 16.23
C TYR A 26 7.79 6.12 15.89
N ARG A 27 8.95 6.69 15.52
CA ARG A 27 9.04 8.08 15.08
C ARG A 27 9.25 8.14 13.58
N THR A 28 8.25 8.63 12.86
CA THR A 28 8.31 8.90 11.44
C THR A 28 8.96 10.27 11.22
N HIS A 29 9.95 10.34 10.34
CA HIS A 29 10.70 11.56 10.01
C HIS A 29 10.42 11.95 8.57
N SER A 30 10.63 11.02 7.64
CA SER A 30 10.36 11.22 6.22
C SER A 30 9.31 10.25 5.70
N ILE A 31 8.43 10.73 4.81
CA ILE A 31 7.38 9.95 4.15
C ILE A 31 7.42 10.22 2.64
N CYS A 32 7.26 9.18 1.84
CA CYS A 32 6.98 9.27 0.42
C CYS A 32 5.72 8.45 0.10
N CYS A 33 4.69 9.13 -0.38
CA CYS A 33 3.41 8.56 -0.74
C CYS A 33 3.20 8.63 -2.25
N MET A 34 2.75 7.51 -2.82
CA MET A 34 2.43 7.40 -4.23
C MET A 34 1.16 6.57 -4.45
N PRO A 35 0.33 6.95 -5.42
CA PRO A 35 -0.84 6.15 -5.78
C PRO A 35 -0.40 4.88 -6.51
N ILE A 36 -1.17 3.81 -6.29
CA ILE A 36 -1.09 2.58 -7.07
C ILE A 36 -2.14 2.67 -8.18
N LEU A 37 -1.70 2.51 -9.42
CA LEU A 37 -2.54 2.61 -10.60
C LEU A 37 -2.77 1.22 -11.21
N ASN A 38 -3.98 0.97 -11.71
CA ASN A 38 -4.25 -0.19 -12.56
C ASN A 38 -3.81 0.07 -14.02
N ARG A 39 -4.06 -0.90 -14.91
CA ARG A 39 -3.75 -0.80 -16.35
C ARG A 39 -4.45 0.37 -17.04
N ASP A 40 -5.61 0.77 -16.54
CA ASP A 40 -6.42 1.88 -17.06
C ASP A 40 -6.06 3.23 -16.43
N ASN A 41 -4.94 3.30 -15.70
CA ASN A 41 -4.50 4.48 -14.94
C ASN A 41 -5.49 4.96 -13.87
N VAL A 42 -6.38 4.08 -13.40
CA VAL A 42 -7.27 4.34 -12.27
C VAL A 42 -6.53 4.05 -10.97
N VAL A 43 -6.67 4.95 -9.99
CA VAL A 43 -6.11 4.76 -8.65
C VAL A 43 -6.90 3.68 -7.93
N ILE A 44 -6.23 2.57 -7.61
CA ILE A 44 -6.81 1.44 -6.87
C ILE A 44 -6.31 1.37 -5.43
N GLY A 45 -5.36 2.22 -5.06
CA GLY A 45 -4.82 2.30 -3.72
C GLY A 45 -3.72 3.35 -3.59
N VAL A 46 -3.13 3.44 -2.40
CA VAL A 46 -2.00 4.31 -2.11
C VAL A 46 -0.94 3.49 -1.38
N ALA A 47 0.32 3.64 -1.78
CA ALA A 47 1.46 3.09 -1.06
C ALA A 47 2.24 4.22 -0.41
N GLN A 48 2.74 3.94 0.79
CA GLN A 48 3.62 4.84 1.53
C GLN A 48 4.89 4.12 1.94
N ILE A 49 6.03 4.80 1.79
CA ILE A 49 7.31 4.40 2.39
C ILE A 49 7.71 5.47 3.38
N ILE A 50 8.27 5.03 4.50
CA ILE A 50 8.65 5.90 5.61
C ILE A 50 10.10 5.64 6.02
N ASN A 51 10.75 6.66 6.56
CA ASN A 51 12.06 6.58 7.20
C ASN A 51 13.12 5.86 6.37
N LYS A 52 13.70 6.58 5.42
CA LYS A 52 14.88 6.08 4.71
C LYS A 52 16.01 5.82 5.71
N LYS A 53 16.49 4.57 5.75
CA LYS A 53 17.52 4.11 6.69
C LYS A 53 18.95 4.54 6.32
N THR A 54 19.19 5.00 5.10
CA THR A 54 20.52 5.30 4.56
C THR A 54 20.74 6.79 4.34
N GLY A 55 21.92 7.30 4.73
CA GLY A 55 22.40 8.64 4.41
C GLY A 55 21.56 9.77 5.03
N THR A 56 21.18 10.75 4.22
CA THR A 56 20.54 12.02 4.61
C THR A 56 19.08 11.91 5.07
N HIS A 57 18.54 10.71 5.26
CA HIS A 57 17.10 10.45 5.54
C HIS A 57 16.10 10.96 4.48
N GLU A 58 16.60 11.56 3.39
CA GLU A 58 15.81 12.09 2.28
C GLU A 58 15.68 11.08 1.13
N PHE A 59 14.47 10.98 0.57
CA PHE A 59 14.22 10.20 -0.63
C PHE A 59 14.82 10.88 -1.85
N THR A 60 15.73 10.18 -2.53
CA THR A 60 16.35 10.67 -3.77
C THR A 60 15.45 10.37 -4.98
N SER A 61 15.69 11.04 -6.10
CA SER A 61 15.03 10.75 -7.38
C SER A 61 15.17 9.28 -7.80
N LYS A 62 16.29 8.63 -7.43
CA LYS A 62 16.49 7.20 -7.68
C LYS A 62 15.55 6.34 -6.83
N ASP A 63 15.42 6.64 -5.54
CA ASP A 63 14.51 5.92 -4.63
C ASP A 63 13.05 6.04 -5.09
N ILE A 64 12.66 7.25 -5.49
CA ILE A 64 11.34 7.58 -6.05
C ILE A 64 11.08 6.76 -7.32
N ASN A 65 12.07 6.63 -8.20
CA ASN A 65 11.89 5.90 -9.45
C ASN A 65 11.79 4.38 -9.23
N VAL A 66 12.61 3.83 -8.32
CA VAL A 66 12.51 2.43 -7.91
C VAL A 66 11.15 2.14 -7.28
N PHE A 67 10.70 3.03 -6.37
CA PHE A 67 9.39 2.91 -5.74
C PHE A 67 8.27 2.92 -6.77
N ARG A 68 8.28 3.88 -7.70
CA ARG A 68 7.32 3.95 -8.81
C ARG A 68 7.25 2.66 -9.62
N ASN A 69 8.41 2.13 -10.03
CA ASN A 69 8.47 0.89 -10.80
C ASN A 69 7.87 -0.28 -10.02
N TYR A 70 8.11 -0.34 -8.71
CA TYR A 70 7.52 -1.35 -7.85
C TYR A 70 5.98 -1.23 -7.80
N LEU A 71 5.45 -0.02 -7.69
CA LEU A 71 4.00 0.20 -7.67
C LEU A 71 3.30 -0.17 -8.97
N THR A 72 3.99 -0.09 -10.11
CA THR A 72 3.45 -0.62 -11.38
C THR A 72 3.16 -2.11 -11.28
N PHE A 73 4.06 -2.90 -10.69
CA PHE A 73 3.84 -4.33 -10.47
C PHE A 73 2.74 -4.59 -9.44
N CYS A 74 2.70 -3.81 -8.36
CA CYS A 74 1.62 -3.88 -7.37
C CYS A 74 0.26 -3.60 -8.00
N GLY A 75 0.19 -2.64 -8.92
CA GLY A 75 -1.03 -2.30 -9.67
C GLY A 75 -1.61 -3.49 -10.43
N LEU A 76 -0.74 -4.23 -11.12
CA LEU A 76 -1.12 -5.46 -11.83
C LEU A 76 -1.60 -6.55 -10.88
N GLY A 77 -0.86 -6.78 -9.79
CA GLY A 77 -1.20 -7.80 -8.78
C GLY A 77 -2.53 -7.51 -8.10
N LEU A 78 -2.74 -6.27 -7.66
CA LEU A 78 -3.99 -5.84 -7.00
C LEU A 78 -5.18 -5.88 -7.96
N SER A 79 -5.00 -5.48 -9.22
CA SER A 79 -6.06 -5.58 -10.24
C SER A 79 -6.49 -7.04 -10.44
N ASN A 80 -5.52 -7.96 -10.51
CA ASN A 80 -5.81 -9.39 -10.63
C ASN A 80 -6.50 -9.95 -9.38
N ALA A 81 -6.06 -9.54 -8.18
CA ALA A 81 -6.68 -9.96 -6.93
C ALA A 81 -8.14 -9.46 -6.82
N GLN A 82 -8.42 -8.22 -7.23
CA GLN A 82 -9.77 -7.67 -7.28
C GLN A 82 -10.65 -8.44 -8.27
N LEU A 83 -10.15 -8.73 -9.47
CA LEU A 83 -10.87 -9.52 -10.47
C LEU A 83 -11.18 -10.94 -9.96
N PHE A 84 -10.24 -11.56 -9.25
CA PHE A 84 -10.43 -12.87 -8.65
C PHE A 84 -11.43 -12.84 -7.49
N GLU A 85 -11.42 -11.80 -6.66
CA GLU A 85 -12.40 -11.64 -5.59
C GLU A 85 -13.82 -11.45 -6.15
N LEU A 86 -13.96 -10.66 -7.22
CA LEU A 86 -15.24 -10.48 -7.92
C LEU A 86 -15.75 -11.80 -8.52
N SER A 87 -14.88 -12.59 -9.16
CA SER A 87 -15.26 -13.90 -9.70
C SER A 87 -15.69 -14.88 -8.61
N ILE A 88 -15.00 -14.87 -7.46
CA ILE A 88 -15.42 -15.62 -6.27
C ILE A 88 -16.78 -15.14 -5.76
N GLN A 89 -17.03 -13.84 -5.71
CA GLN A 89 -18.31 -13.30 -5.23
C GLN A 89 -19.47 -13.69 -6.15
N GLU A 90 -19.28 -13.63 -7.46
CA GLU A 90 -20.27 -14.11 -8.44
C GLU A 90 -20.49 -15.62 -8.31
N TYR A 91 -19.41 -16.38 -8.12
CA TYR A 91 -19.51 -17.83 -7.89
C TYR A 91 -20.24 -18.15 -6.58
N LYS A 92 -19.98 -17.40 -5.50
CA LYS A 92 -20.66 -17.55 -4.20
C LYS A 92 -22.14 -17.17 -4.24
N LYS A 93 -22.52 -16.20 -5.08
CA LYS A 93 -23.95 -15.89 -5.33
C LYS A 93 -24.66 -17.04 -6.06
N ASN A 94 -23.92 -17.82 -6.86
CA ASN A 94 -24.47 -18.86 -7.71
C ASN A 94 -24.37 -20.29 -7.13
N GLN A 95 -23.48 -20.57 -6.17
CA GLN A 95 -23.30 -21.93 -5.64
C GLN A 95 -22.98 -21.96 -4.14
N VAL A 96 -23.81 -22.74 -3.41
CA VAL A 96 -23.58 -23.22 -2.05
C VAL A 96 -22.30 -24.07 -2.02
N ASN A 97 -21.38 -23.77 -1.07
CA ASN A 97 -20.20 -24.54 -0.63
C ASN A 97 -19.40 -25.37 -1.67
N PHE A 98 -18.17 -24.94 -1.99
CA PHE A 98 -17.06 -25.86 -2.28
C PHE A 98 -15.74 -25.32 -1.68
N ILE A 99 -15.17 -26.10 -0.76
CA ILE A 99 -13.93 -25.83 -0.01
C ILE A 99 -12.71 -26.31 -0.82
N SER A 100 -11.57 -25.67 -0.57
CA SER A 100 -10.19 -26.08 -0.88
C SER A 100 -9.57 -25.52 -2.17
N TYR A 101 -8.82 -24.42 -2.08
CA TYR A 101 -7.57 -24.28 -2.85
C TYR A 101 -6.48 -23.60 -2.02
N SER A 102 -5.32 -24.22 -2.11
CA SER A 102 -4.17 -24.12 -1.23
C SER A 102 -3.24 -22.97 -1.63
N PHE A 103 -2.65 -22.34 -0.61
CA PHE A 103 -1.32 -21.72 -0.50
C PHE A 103 -0.61 -21.13 -1.74
N ILE A 104 -0.05 -19.92 -1.51
CA ILE A 104 0.96 -19.16 -2.29
C ILE A 104 0.26 -18.22 -3.30
N ILE A 105 0.24 -16.89 -3.14
CA ILE A 105 1.37 -15.96 -3.22
C ILE A 105 1.09 -14.66 -2.44
N CYS A 106 2.12 -14.21 -1.70
CA CYS A 106 2.35 -12.86 -1.13
C CYS A 106 1.45 -12.34 0.00
N TYR A 107 1.91 -12.60 1.23
CA TYR A 107 2.04 -11.57 2.28
C TYR A 107 0.82 -10.65 2.48
N VAL A 108 -0.24 -11.25 3.03
CA VAL A 108 -1.35 -10.60 3.76
C VAL A 108 -0.87 -9.81 5.01
N VAL A 109 0.42 -9.52 5.18
CA VAL A 109 0.96 -8.96 6.43
C VAL A 109 1.40 -7.51 6.27
N VAL A 110 0.46 -6.60 5.98
CA VAL A 110 0.53 -5.23 6.54
C VAL A 110 -0.88 -4.80 6.96
N THR A 111 -1.33 -5.39 8.07
CA THR A 111 -2.19 -4.75 9.09
C THR A 111 -3.46 -4.02 8.61
N THR A 112 -4.47 -4.74 8.13
CA THR A 112 -5.85 -4.23 8.15
C THR A 112 -6.77 -5.22 8.86
N LYS A 113 -6.64 -5.30 10.19
CA LYS A 113 -7.75 -5.49 11.13
C LYS A 113 -7.19 -5.43 12.55
N LYS A 114 -7.25 -4.24 13.17
CA LYS A 114 -7.13 -4.13 14.62
C LYS A 114 -8.48 -4.54 15.20
N LYS A 115 -8.52 -5.78 15.70
CA LYS A 115 -9.34 -6.30 16.82
C LYS A 115 -10.68 -5.57 17.06
N GLU A 116 -11.75 -6.22 16.63
CA GLU A 116 -13.06 -6.11 17.30
C GLU A 116 -12.91 -6.68 18.73
N ILE A 117 -13.40 -5.92 19.70
CA ILE A 117 -13.71 -6.33 21.08
C ILE A 117 -15.18 -6.70 21.09
#